data_AF-A0A345Z2Y7-F1
#
_entry.id   AF-A0A345Z2Y7-F1
#
_cell.length_a   1.000
_cell.length_b   1.000
_cell.length_c   1.000
_cell.angle_alpha   90.00
_cell.angle_beta   90.00
_cell.angle_gamma   90.00
#
_symmetry.space_group_name_H-M   'P 1'
#
loop_
_entity.id
_entity.type
_entity.pdbx_description
1 polymer ?
#
loop_
_entity_poly.entity_id
_entity_poly.type
_entity_poly.pdbx_seq_one_letter_code
_entity_poly.pdbx_strand_id
1 'polypeptide(L)'
;MKKLLAVLGSISLLTTSTISVVACESPGGKDEKVELKEFNKENVENFFKENRKFKYEGEFIFIDEPSDQEFKGKLPSQSFLEWIFTKTIINEMSKTINIDTVDFYKFYAEIDGNHYNANIDEGESLISGKNYDFKFSNLKIEDTKNNKDFNIKDLEFEFKQTNKVSEDKINNKQLENLTNYWLGGINSSKNNKINPVYANHAAFSSQLTKYLESGDIENAKVELEKGLDSLANSTYLSSTSTVIYEKYRFTSKVKDIKIMPNEAEKYIFAEVTGEATLVENQNVKSKFSANWGFYK
;
A
#
# COMPACT_ATOMS: atom_id res chain seq x y z
N MET A 1 -19.57 11.28 -67.80
CA MET A 1 -19.94 10.31 -66.75
C MET A 1 -18.67 9.81 -66.07
N LYS A 2 -18.75 9.57 -64.76
CA LYS A 2 -17.71 9.40 -63.73
C LYS A 2 -17.11 10.72 -63.22
N LYS A 3 -17.23 10.88 -61.89
CA LYS A 3 -17.35 12.10 -61.09
C LYS A 3 -16.24 12.13 -60.04
N LEU A 4 -15.82 13.36 -59.70
CA LEU A 4 -15.25 13.91 -58.45
C LEU A 4 -14.09 13.18 -57.73
N LEU A 5 -12.92 13.79 -57.48
CA LEU A 5 -12.53 14.96 -56.65
C LEU A 5 -12.35 14.66 -55.13
N ALA A 6 -11.23 15.22 -54.62
CA ALA A 6 -10.83 15.52 -53.23
C ALA A 6 -10.21 14.37 -52.42
N VAL A 7 -8.96 14.43 -51.93
CA VAL A 7 -8.22 15.43 -51.10
C VAL A 7 -8.48 15.25 -49.59
N LEU A 8 -7.36 15.24 -48.85
CA LEU A 8 -7.17 15.43 -47.40
C LEU A 8 -7.47 14.25 -46.45
N GLY A 9 -6.47 13.94 -45.61
CA GLY A 9 -6.63 13.04 -44.47
C GLY A 9 -5.33 12.51 -43.86
N SER A 10 -4.35 13.39 -43.60
CA SER A 10 -3.32 13.15 -42.57
C SER A 10 -3.97 12.74 -41.24
N ILE A 11 -3.40 11.76 -40.53
CA ILE A 11 -3.04 11.84 -39.10
C ILE A 11 -2.38 10.51 -38.69
N SER A 12 -1.14 10.64 -38.27
CA SER A 12 -0.37 9.78 -37.38
C SER A 12 -1.20 9.14 -36.26
N LEU A 13 -1.27 7.81 -36.22
CA LEU A 13 -1.67 7.06 -35.02
C LEU A 13 -0.44 6.85 -34.13
N LEU A 14 -0.08 7.91 -33.39
CA LEU A 14 0.47 7.76 -32.06
C LEU A 14 -0.67 7.23 -31.18
N THR A 15 -0.77 5.92 -31.01
CA THR A 15 -1.63 5.36 -29.97
C THR A 15 -0.91 5.49 -28.65
N THR A 16 -1.01 6.67 -28.03
CA THR A 16 -0.94 6.80 -26.58
C THR A 16 -2.05 5.93 -26.00
N SER A 17 -1.72 4.80 -25.42
CA SER A 17 -2.65 3.95 -24.69
C SER A 17 -2.99 4.62 -23.35
N THR A 18 -3.78 5.68 -23.39
CA THR A 18 -4.62 6.05 -22.25
C THR A 18 -5.76 5.04 -22.22
N ILE A 19 -5.72 4.10 -21.27
CA ILE A 19 -6.87 3.25 -20.97
C ILE A 19 -7.90 4.16 -20.29
N SER A 20 -8.75 4.78 -21.11
CA SER A 20 -9.97 5.42 -20.66
C SER A 20 -10.99 4.30 -20.40
N VAL A 21 -11.28 4.04 -19.12
CA VAL A 21 -12.39 3.19 -18.72
C VAL A 21 -13.68 3.95 -19.02
N VAL A 22 -14.25 3.72 -20.19
CA VAL A 22 -15.68 3.98 -20.46
C VAL A 22 -16.32 2.61 -20.56
N ALA A 23 -17.12 2.28 -19.54
CA ALA A 23 -18.00 1.13 -19.57
C ALA A 23 -19.07 1.36 -20.63
N CYS A 24 -18.88 0.80 -21.82
CA CYS A 24 -19.98 0.50 -22.73
C CYS A 24 -20.27 -0.99 -22.63
N GLU A 25 -21.36 -1.31 -21.92
CA GLU A 25 -22.00 -2.62 -21.95
C GLU A 25 -22.19 -3.06 -23.41
N SER A 26 -21.52 -4.14 -23.80
CA SER A 26 -21.89 -4.89 -25.00
C SER A 26 -22.65 -6.14 -24.58
N PRO A 27 -23.83 -6.40 -25.16
CA PRO A 27 -24.72 -7.46 -24.74
C PRO A 27 -24.26 -8.80 -25.34
N GLY A 28 -24.03 -9.79 -24.46
CA GLY A 28 -23.86 -11.19 -24.83
C GLY A 28 -22.43 -11.59 -25.19
N GLY A 29 -21.65 -11.93 -24.18
CA GLY A 29 -20.40 -12.65 -24.32
C GLY A 29 -20.11 -13.35 -23.00
N LYS A 30 -19.92 -14.67 -23.03
CA LYS A 30 -19.53 -15.47 -21.87
C LYS A 30 -18.35 -14.79 -21.19
N ASP A 31 -18.37 -14.69 -19.87
CA ASP A 31 -17.19 -14.33 -19.08
C ASP A 31 -16.07 -15.31 -19.44
N GLU A 32 -15.20 -14.92 -20.38
CA GLU A 32 -13.94 -15.62 -20.62
C GLU A 32 -13.15 -15.45 -19.33
N LYS A 33 -13.14 -16.51 -18.52
CA LYS A 33 -12.35 -16.58 -17.30
C LYS A 33 -10.89 -16.50 -17.74
N VAL A 34 -10.31 -15.31 -17.67
CA VAL A 34 -8.89 -15.07 -17.98
C VAL A 34 -8.08 -16.02 -17.10
N GLU A 35 -7.35 -16.94 -17.72
CA GLU A 35 -6.47 -17.85 -17.00
C GLU A 35 -5.28 -17.04 -16.46
N LEU A 36 -5.21 -16.92 -15.13
CA LEU A 36 -4.15 -16.17 -14.47
C LEU A 36 -2.82 -16.93 -14.57
N LYS A 37 -1.76 -16.22 -14.94
CA LYS A 37 -0.41 -16.78 -15.00
C LYS A 37 0.11 -17.07 -13.59
N GLU A 38 0.99 -18.05 -13.44
CA GLU A 38 1.65 -18.33 -12.16
C GLU A 38 2.51 -17.14 -11.69
N PHE A 39 2.53 -16.87 -10.38
CA PHE A 39 3.49 -15.93 -9.79
C PHE A 39 4.90 -16.52 -9.80
N ASN A 40 5.69 -16.13 -10.80
CA ASN A 40 7.09 -16.49 -10.92
C ASN A 40 7.89 -15.35 -11.57
N LYS A 41 9.23 -15.48 -11.56
CA LYS A 41 10.15 -14.46 -12.09
C LYS A 41 9.78 -14.01 -13.50
N GLU A 42 9.58 -14.96 -14.41
CA GLU A 42 9.35 -14.68 -15.83
C GLU A 42 8.05 -13.90 -16.04
N ASN A 43 6.97 -14.33 -15.38
CA ASN A 43 5.67 -13.66 -15.50
C ASN A 43 5.68 -12.26 -14.87
N VAL A 44 6.37 -12.08 -13.74
CA VAL A 44 6.55 -10.76 -13.09
C VAL A 44 7.38 -9.84 -13.98
N GLU A 45 8.50 -10.31 -14.54
CA GLU A 45 9.32 -9.52 -15.46
C GLU A 45 8.55 -9.12 -16.72
N ASN A 46 7.78 -10.04 -17.30
CA ASN A 46 6.96 -9.77 -18.47
C ASN A 46 5.85 -8.76 -18.16
N PHE A 47 5.20 -8.85 -16.99
CA PHE A 47 4.25 -7.84 -16.54
C PHE A 47 4.86 -6.44 -16.53
N PHE A 48 6.06 -6.27 -15.97
CA PHE A 48 6.72 -4.95 -15.94
C PHE A 48 7.33 -4.53 -17.28
N LYS A 49 7.56 -5.42 -18.25
CA LYS A 49 7.91 -5.00 -19.63
C LYS A 49 6.75 -4.27 -20.29
N GLU A 50 5.52 -4.71 -20.01
CA GLU A 50 4.30 -4.14 -20.59
C GLU A 50 3.74 -2.97 -19.76
N ASN A 51 4.00 -2.96 -18.44
CA ASN A 51 3.42 -2.01 -17.50
C ASN A 51 4.52 -1.22 -16.76
N ARG A 52 4.71 0.04 -17.17
CA ARG A 52 5.67 0.98 -16.54
C ARG A 52 5.02 2.19 -15.89
N LYS A 53 3.75 2.44 -16.19
CA LYS A 53 2.99 3.58 -15.70
C LYS A 53 1.77 3.07 -14.96
N PHE A 54 1.61 3.52 -13.73
CA PHE A 54 0.51 3.14 -12.86
C PHE A 54 -0.27 4.38 -12.48
N LYS A 55 -1.58 4.20 -12.25
CA LYS A 55 -2.46 5.27 -11.83
C LYS A 55 -3.26 4.85 -10.61
N TYR A 56 -3.32 5.75 -9.64
CA TYR A 56 -4.21 5.64 -8.50
C TYR A 56 -5.13 6.87 -8.47
N GLU A 57 -6.43 6.60 -8.48
CA GLU A 57 -7.46 7.58 -8.16
C GLU A 57 -8.37 6.95 -7.11
N GLY A 58 -8.31 7.45 -5.88
CA GLY A 58 -8.94 6.74 -4.77
C GLY A 58 -9.12 7.55 -3.49
N GLU A 59 -9.59 6.82 -2.48
CA GLU A 59 -10.04 7.39 -1.22
C GLU A 59 -8.89 7.68 -0.24
N PHE A 60 -9.17 8.73 0.51
CA PHE A 60 -8.38 9.54 1.42
C PHE A 60 -7.37 8.88 2.37
N ILE A 61 -6.26 9.60 2.59
CA ILE A 61 -5.30 9.37 3.67
C ILE A 61 -4.64 10.69 4.13
N PHE A 62 -4.46 11.64 3.22
CA PHE A 62 -3.89 12.95 3.51
C PHE A 62 -4.98 13.94 3.93
N ILE A 63 -4.65 14.77 4.91
CA ILE A 63 -5.46 15.92 5.30
C ILE A 63 -5.01 17.08 4.43
N ASP A 64 -5.95 17.75 3.74
CA ASP A 64 -5.62 18.79 2.77
C ASP A 64 -4.89 19.96 3.44
N GLU A 65 -5.31 20.34 4.64
CA GLU A 65 -4.81 21.50 5.38
C GLU A 65 -4.65 21.10 6.85
N PRO A 66 -3.62 20.32 7.21
CA PRO A 66 -3.39 19.94 8.59
C PRO A 66 -3.03 21.19 9.42
N SER A 67 -3.58 21.27 10.63
CA SER A 67 -3.28 22.35 11.58
C SER A 67 -1.91 22.21 12.22
N ASP A 68 -1.38 20.99 12.25
CA ASP A 68 -0.11 20.66 12.86
C ASP A 68 1.07 20.94 11.90
N GLN A 69 1.77 22.05 12.12
CA GLN A 69 2.99 22.41 11.37
C GLN A 69 4.15 21.45 11.65
N GLU A 70 4.09 20.63 12.71
CA GLU A 70 5.14 19.66 13.04
C GLU A 70 5.01 18.33 12.29
N PHE A 71 3.97 18.15 11.46
CA PHE A 71 4.04 17.18 10.37
C PHE A 71 5.11 17.71 9.41
N LYS A 72 6.38 17.35 9.64
CA LYS A 72 7.55 17.71 8.80
C LYS A 72 7.49 17.00 7.43
N GLY A 73 6.41 17.26 6.69
CA GLY A 73 6.36 17.67 5.30
C GLY A 73 6.54 16.61 4.23
N LYS A 74 7.51 15.70 4.35
CA LYS A 74 7.95 14.93 3.17
C LYS A 74 8.06 13.43 3.39
N LEU A 75 8.75 13.01 4.46
CA LEU A 75 9.01 11.60 4.71
C LEU A 75 7.74 10.76 4.96
N PRO A 76 6.75 11.21 5.77
CA PRO A 76 5.54 10.43 5.98
C PRO A 76 4.72 10.27 4.69
N SER A 77 4.62 11.34 3.90
CA SER A 77 3.92 11.34 2.61
C SER A 77 4.57 10.41 1.59
N GLN A 78 5.90 10.40 1.54
CA GLN A 78 6.66 9.47 0.70
C GLN A 78 6.36 8.00 1.06
N SER A 79 6.46 7.61 2.33
CA SER A 79 6.18 6.23 2.76
C SER A 79 4.76 5.79 2.43
N PHE A 80 3.77 6.67 2.62
CA PHE A 80 2.38 6.40 2.23
C PHE A 80 2.26 6.24 0.71
N LEU A 81 2.88 7.10 -0.09
CA LEU A 81 2.87 6.99 -1.55
C LEU A 81 3.53 5.69 -2.04
N GLU A 82 4.67 5.30 -1.47
CA GLU A 82 5.37 4.05 -1.77
C GLU A 82 4.49 2.83 -1.51
N TRP A 83 3.74 2.87 -0.41
CA TRP A 83 2.76 1.84 -0.10
C TRP A 83 1.59 1.82 -1.08
N ILE A 84 0.99 2.98 -1.40
CA ILE A 84 -0.16 3.07 -2.32
C ILE A 84 0.27 2.55 -3.68
N PHE A 85 1.44 2.96 -4.14
CA PHE A 85 2.03 2.48 -5.38
C PHE A 85 2.20 0.96 -5.37
N THR A 86 2.74 0.39 -4.29
CA THR A 86 2.87 -1.05 -4.12
C THR A 86 1.53 -1.77 -4.21
N LYS A 87 0.48 -1.27 -3.55
CA LYS A 87 -0.87 -1.85 -3.66
C LYS A 87 -1.46 -1.72 -5.05
N THR A 88 -1.27 -0.59 -5.72
CA THR A 88 -1.70 -0.39 -7.11
C THR A 88 -1.04 -1.42 -8.02
N ILE A 89 0.28 -1.61 -7.90
CA ILE A 89 1.01 -2.64 -8.64
C ILE A 89 0.42 -4.03 -8.37
N ILE A 90 0.27 -4.42 -7.10
CA ILE A 90 -0.24 -5.76 -6.77
C ILE A 90 -1.65 -5.95 -7.32
N ASN A 91 -2.50 -4.93 -7.26
CA ASN A 91 -3.84 -4.96 -7.83
C ASN A 91 -3.81 -5.13 -9.36
N GLU A 92 -2.97 -4.37 -10.07
CA GLU A 92 -2.81 -4.53 -11.52
C GLU A 92 -2.21 -5.88 -11.90
N MET A 93 -1.21 -6.35 -11.15
CA MET A 93 -0.63 -7.69 -11.31
C MET A 93 -1.69 -8.77 -11.13
N SER A 94 -2.58 -8.64 -10.15
CA SER A 94 -3.63 -9.63 -9.84
C SER A 94 -4.59 -9.90 -11.00
N LYS A 95 -4.68 -8.98 -11.97
CA LYS A 95 -5.54 -9.13 -13.16
C LYS A 95 -4.97 -10.12 -14.17
N THR A 96 -3.67 -10.41 -14.09
CA THR A 96 -2.94 -11.24 -15.07
C THR A 96 -2.09 -12.34 -14.44
N ILE A 97 -1.76 -12.22 -13.16
CA ILE A 97 -0.94 -13.13 -12.38
C ILE A 97 -1.72 -13.58 -11.15
N ASN A 98 -1.70 -14.88 -10.85
CA ASN A 98 -2.27 -15.43 -9.63
C ASN A 98 -1.39 -15.05 -8.43
N ILE A 99 -1.87 -14.09 -7.64
CA ILE A 99 -1.18 -13.60 -6.45
C ILE A 99 -1.57 -14.32 -5.15
N ASP A 100 -2.38 -15.39 -5.23
CA ASP A 100 -2.62 -16.30 -4.13
C ASP A 100 -1.48 -17.35 -4.07
N THR A 101 -0.36 -16.92 -3.50
CA THR A 101 0.88 -17.71 -3.47
C THR A 101 0.96 -18.62 -2.27
N VAL A 102 1.74 -19.70 -2.39
CA VAL A 102 2.08 -20.53 -1.22
C VAL A 102 3.07 -19.80 -0.32
N ASP A 103 4.07 -19.15 -0.92
CA ASP A 103 5.15 -18.43 -0.23
C ASP A 103 4.81 -16.96 0.04
N PHE A 104 5.57 -16.35 0.96
CA PHE A 104 5.46 -14.93 1.30
C PHE A 104 6.45 -14.08 0.49
N TYR A 105 5.96 -12.98 -0.07
CA TYR A 105 6.78 -12.05 -0.85
C TYR A 105 6.68 -10.66 -0.26
N LYS A 106 7.81 -9.96 -0.15
CA LYS A 106 7.86 -8.59 0.32
C LYS A 106 8.08 -7.62 -0.83
N PHE A 107 7.27 -6.57 -0.89
CA PHE A 107 7.45 -5.51 -1.88
C PHE A 107 8.02 -4.28 -1.18
N TYR A 108 9.02 -3.67 -1.77
CA TYR A 108 9.57 -2.39 -1.35
C TYR A 108 9.61 -1.47 -2.56
N ALA A 109 8.91 -0.36 -2.49
CA ALA A 109 9.02 0.70 -3.47
C ALA A 109 9.82 1.85 -2.87
N GLU A 110 10.63 2.50 -3.69
CA GLU A 110 11.38 3.70 -3.32
C GLU A 110 11.04 4.80 -4.32
N ILE A 111 10.42 5.88 -3.85
CA ILE A 111 10.18 7.05 -4.69
C ILE A 111 11.54 7.71 -5.02
N ASP A 112 11.68 8.27 -6.21
CA ASP A 112 12.83 9.11 -6.52
C ASP A 112 12.75 10.39 -5.68
N GLY A 113 13.56 10.47 -4.63
CA GLY A 113 13.57 11.58 -3.69
C GLY A 113 13.89 12.93 -4.34
N ASN A 114 14.71 12.95 -5.39
CA ASN A 114 14.99 14.20 -6.13
C ASN A 114 13.76 14.65 -6.91
N HIS A 115 13.09 13.70 -7.58
CA HIS A 115 11.83 13.98 -8.28
C HIS A 115 10.74 14.43 -7.30
N TYR A 116 10.60 13.75 -6.17
CA TYR A 116 9.63 14.10 -5.13
C TYR A 116 9.86 15.52 -4.61
N ASN A 117 11.11 15.84 -4.24
CA ASN A 117 11.48 17.15 -3.71
C ASN A 117 11.32 18.30 -4.70
N ALA A 118 11.41 18.03 -6.01
CA ALA A 118 11.19 19.02 -7.05
C ALA A 118 9.71 19.29 -7.35
N ASN A 119 8.81 18.38 -6.97
CA ASN A 119 7.38 18.47 -7.25
C ASN A 119 6.53 18.80 -6.02
N ILE A 120 7.05 18.54 -4.82
CA ILE A 120 6.40 18.82 -3.54
C ILE A 120 7.29 19.74 -2.72
N ASP A 121 6.83 20.98 -2.52
CA ASP A 121 7.52 21.98 -1.72
C ASP A 121 7.62 21.52 -0.26
N GLU A 122 8.64 22.01 0.44
CA GLU A 122 8.82 21.70 1.86
C GLU A 122 7.70 22.29 2.70
N GLY A 123 7.02 21.44 3.47
CA GLY A 123 5.88 21.84 4.30
C GLY A 123 4.54 21.81 3.58
N GLU A 124 4.49 21.49 2.27
CA GLU A 124 3.22 21.27 1.58
C GLU A 124 2.67 19.86 1.79
N SER A 125 1.38 19.78 2.05
CA SER A 125 0.61 18.53 2.03
C SER A 125 0.21 18.18 0.59
N LEU A 126 -0.03 16.89 0.37
CA LEU A 126 -0.81 16.48 -0.80
C LEU A 126 -2.26 16.90 -0.55
N ILE A 127 -2.87 17.62 -1.49
CA ILE A 127 -4.25 18.12 -1.41
C ILE A 127 -5.18 17.35 -2.35
N SER A 128 -6.44 17.25 -1.94
CA SER A 128 -7.47 16.59 -2.73
C SER A 128 -7.73 17.26 -4.08
N GLY A 129 -8.11 16.45 -5.07
CA GLY A 129 -8.46 16.91 -6.41
C GLY A 129 -7.26 17.30 -7.30
N LYS A 130 -6.05 17.46 -6.75
CA LYS A 130 -4.82 17.69 -7.52
C LYS A 130 -4.23 16.35 -7.99
N ASN A 131 -3.79 16.32 -9.25
CA ASN A 131 -3.01 15.22 -9.81
C ASN A 131 -1.54 15.44 -9.49
N TYR A 132 -0.87 14.37 -9.10
CA TYR A 132 0.56 14.36 -8.81
C TYR A 132 1.23 13.25 -9.62
N ASP A 133 2.33 13.57 -10.27
CA ASP A 133 3.14 12.60 -10.97
C ASP A 133 4.40 12.30 -10.15
N PHE A 134 4.66 11.02 -9.93
CA PHE A 134 5.81 10.55 -9.18
C PHE A 134 6.61 9.56 -10.01
N LYS A 135 7.93 9.57 -9.80
CA LYS A 135 8.85 8.57 -10.32
C LYS A 135 9.35 7.72 -9.18
N PHE A 136 9.49 6.42 -9.45
CA PHE A 136 10.05 5.46 -8.51
C PHE A 136 11.41 5.00 -9.01
N SER A 137 12.42 5.16 -8.15
CA SER A 137 13.80 4.77 -8.45
C SER A 137 13.96 3.25 -8.46
N ASN A 138 13.19 2.55 -7.63
CA ASN A 138 13.21 1.10 -7.53
C ASN A 138 11.90 0.53 -7.00
N LEU A 139 11.56 -0.65 -7.48
CA LEU A 139 10.65 -1.61 -6.86
C LEU A 139 11.40 -2.92 -6.68
N LYS A 140 11.56 -3.34 -5.44
CA LYS A 140 12.16 -4.61 -5.05
C LYS A 140 11.07 -5.58 -4.60
N ILE A 141 11.08 -6.79 -5.14
CA ILE A 141 10.22 -7.90 -4.69
C ILE A 141 11.14 -9.00 -4.13
N GLU A 142 11.07 -9.25 -2.84
CA GLU A 142 11.87 -10.27 -2.13
C GLU A 142 11.01 -11.52 -1.91
N ASP A 143 11.46 -12.67 -2.41
CA ASP A 143 11.00 -13.99 -1.97
C ASP A 143 11.60 -14.28 -0.59
N THR A 144 10.75 -14.24 0.44
CA THR A 144 11.21 -14.34 1.85
C THR A 144 11.72 -15.73 2.24
N LYS A 145 11.40 -16.76 1.45
CA LYS A 145 11.88 -18.12 1.66
C LYS A 145 13.26 -18.30 1.04
N ASN A 146 13.41 -17.89 -0.23
CA ASN A 146 14.64 -18.14 -0.99
C ASN A 146 15.65 -16.98 -0.96
N ASN A 147 15.32 -15.85 -0.32
CA ASN A 147 16.11 -14.63 -0.31
C ASN A 147 16.51 -14.18 -1.72
N LYS A 148 15.60 -14.30 -2.68
CA LYS A 148 15.79 -13.86 -4.07
C LYS A 148 15.05 -12.56 -4.31
N ASP A 149 15.75 -11.64 -4.97
CA ASP A 149 15.25 -10.30 -5.23
C ASP A 149 14.97 -10.08 -6.72
N PHE A 150 13.81 -9.51 -7.03
CA PHE A 150 13.49 -8.92 -8.32
C PHE A 150 13.62 -7.40 -8.18
N ASN A 151 14.41 -6.77 -9.02
CA ASN A 151 14.56 -5.30 -9.02
C ASN A 151 13.99 -4.74 -10.32
N ILE A 152 13.04 -3.82 -10.19
CA ILE A 152 12.37 -3.15 -11.30
C ILE A 152 12.60 -1.66 -11.13
N LYS A 153 13.04 -0.99 -12.20
CA LYS A 153 13.33 0.44 -12.22
C LYS A 153 12.44 1.17 -13.21
N ASP A 154 12.54 2.50 -13.19
CA ASP A 154 11.92 3.39 -14.17
C ASP A 154 10.40 3.22 -14.22
N LEU A 155 9.76 3.37 -13.06
CA LEU A 155 8.31 3.30 -12.93
C LEU A 155 7.74 4.70 -12.68
N GLU A 156 6.60 4.96 -13.30
CA GLU A 156 5.84 6.21 -13.14
C GLU A 156 4.52 5.93 -12.43
N PHE A 157 4.11 6.89 -11.59
CA PHE A 157 2.90 6.80 -10.80
C PHE A 157 2.13 8.12 -10.81
N GLU A 158 0.94 8.11 -11.42
CA GLU A 158 -0.03 9.20 -11.33
C GLU A 158 -0.90 8.96 -10.08
N PHE A 159 -0.84 9.88 -9.13
CA PHE A 159 -1.59 9.86 -7.89
C PHE A 159 -2.61 10.99 -7.83
N LYS A 160 -3.84 10.63 -7.51
CA LYS A 160 -4.91 11.58 -7.20
C LYS A 160 -5.77 11.06 -6.04
N GLN A 161 -5.87 11.85 -4.98
CA GLN A 161 -6.90 11.65 -3.96
C GLN A 161 -8.15 12.44 -4.34
N THR A 162 -9.32 11.81 -4.23
CA THR A 162 -10.54 12.33 -4.87
C THR A 162 -11.39 13.24 -4.01
N ASN A 163 -11.37 13.13 -2.68
CA ASN A 163 -12.14 14.05 -1.84
C ASN A 163 -11.30 14.66 -0.72
N LYS A 164 -11.78 15.78 -0.17
CA LYS A 164 -11.12 16.56 0.90
C LYS A 164 -11.30 15.89 2.25
N VAL A 165 -10.21 15.68 3.00
CA VAL A 165 -10.27 15.41 4.45
C VAL A 165 -9.94 16.67 5.21
N SER A 166 -10.81 17.00 6.15
CA SER A 166 -10.52 17.96 7.21
C SER A 166 -10.38 17.23 8.54
N GLU A 167 -9.54 17.78 9.41
CA GLU A 167 -9.21 17.22 10.72
C GLU A 167 -10.42 16.89 11.60
N ASP A 168 -11.46 17.73 11.53
CA ASP A 168 -12.69 17.61 12.32
C ASP A 168 -13.67 16.54 11.78
N LYS A 169 -13.38 15.92 10.63
CA LYS A 169 -14.30 15.00 9.94
C LYS A 169 -13.79 13.55 9.87
N ILE A 170 -12.77 13.22 10.66
CA ILE A 170 -12.27 11.84 10.74
C ILE A 170 -13.34 10.94 11.37
N ASN A 171 -13.81 9.96 10.60
CA ASN A 171 -14.77 8.95 11.05
C ASN A 171 -14.22 7.53 10.82
N ASN A 172 -15.06 6.51 11.05
CA ASN A 172 -14.68 5.10 10.92
C ASN A 172 -13.98 4.79 9.60
N LYS A 173 -14.46 5.38 8.50
CA LYS A 173 -13.92 5.15 7.17
C LYS A 173 -12.54 5.77 6.99
N GLN A 174 -12.30 6.99 7.48
CA GLN A 174 -10.97 7.59 7.43
C GLN A 174 -9.98 6.86 8.35
N LEU A 175 -10.42 6.42 9.54
CA LEU A 175 -9.57 5.60 10.41
C LEU A 175 -9.28 4.24 9.77
N GLU A 176 -10.26 3.61 9.13
CA GLU A 176 -10.08 2.35 8.40
C GLU A 176 -9.13 2.50 7.23
N ASN A 177 -9.28 3.55 6.43
CA ASN A 177 -8.31 3.86 5.40
C ASN A 177 -6.92 3.95 6.01
N LEU A 178 -6.71 4.86 6.98
CA LEU A 178 -5.42 5.02 7.64
C LEU A 178 -4.85 3.71 8.17
N THR A 179 -5.61 2.92 8.93
CA THR A 179 -5.11 1.67 9.51
C THR A 179 -4.82 0.64 8.44
N ASN A 180 -5.62 0.56 7.38
CA ASN A 180 -5.33 -0.27 6.21
C ASN A 180 -4.02 0.19 5.54
N TYR A 181 -3.73 1.47 5.44
CA TYR A 181 -2.48 1.97 4.85
C TYR A 181 -1.28 1.76 5.78
N TRP A 182 -1.39 2.27 7.00
CA TRP A 182 -0.30 2.44 7.95
C TRP A 182 0.10 1.13 8.64
N LEU A 183 -0.86 0.22 8.84
CA LEU A 183 -0.57 -1.13 9.29
C LEU A 183 -0.39 -2.10 8.12
N GLY A 184 -0.08 -1.66 6.90
CA GLY A 184 0.42 -2.56 5.84
C GLY A 184 -0.61 -3.36 5.03
N GLY A 185 -1.88 -2.95 5.01
CA GLY A 185 -2.92 -3.54 4.14
C GLY A 185 -3.90 -4.40 4.87
N ILE A 186 -4.16 -4.02 6.10
CA ILE A 186 -5.09 -4.72 6.95
C ILE A 186 -6.47 -4.71 6.29
N ASN A 187 -7.18 -5.85 6.34
CA ASN A 187 -8.46 -6.12 5.69
C ASN A 187 -8.47 -6.29 4.16
N SER A 188 -7.32 -6.27 3.46
CA SER A 188 -7.30 -6.56 2.01
C SER A 188 -7.43 -8.08 1.75
N SER A 189 -8.63 -8.52 1.39
CA SER A 189 -9.03 -9.95 1.33
C SER A 189 -8.34 -10.83 0.28
N LYS A 190 -7.47 -10.28 -0.58
CA LYS A 190 -6.92 -11.00 -1.74
C LYS A 190 -5.41 -11.27 -1.70
N ASN A 191 -4.66 -10.72 -0.74
CA ASN A 191 -3.20 -10.59 -0.89
C ASN A 191 -2.43 -11.01 0.37
N ASN A 192 -2.97 -11.89 1.20
CA ASN A 192 -2.47 -12.09 2.57
C ASN A 192 -0.99 -12.52 2.63
N LYS A 193 -0.42 -13.11 1.57
CA LYS A 193 1.01 -13.49 1.53
C LYS A 193 1.86 -12.61 0.60
N ILE A 194 1.22 -11.80 -0.22
CA ILE A 194 1.87 -10.83 -1.11
C ILE A 194 1.88 -9.47 -0.43
N ASN A 195 3.07 -9.05 -0.02
CA ASN A 195 3.34 -7.86 0.75
C ASN A 195 2.60 -7.83 2.11
N PRO A 196 2.89 -8.80 3.02
CA PRO A 196 2.36 -8.76 4.38
C PRO A 196 2.92 -7.55 5.14
N VAL A 197 2.36 -7.28 6.31
CA VAL A 197 2.82 -6.21 7.19
C VAL A 197 4.14 -6.64 7.81
N TYR A 198 5.21 -5.87 7.66
CA TYR A 198 6.48 -6.21 8.31
C TYR A 198 6.64 -5.41 9.58
N ALA A 199 6.55 -6.08 10.73
CA ALA A 199 6.79 -5.50 12.03
C ALA A 199 8.26 -5.06 12.12
N ASN A 200 8.51 -3.76 12.10
CA ASN A 200 9.86 -3.22 12.22
C ASN A 200 10.33 -3.25 13.69
N HIS A 201 11.54 -3.73 13.93
CA HIS A 201 12.15 -3.94 15.25
C HIS A 201 12.09 -2.75 16.21
N ALA A 202 12.06 -1.53 15.71
CA ALA A 202 12.11 -0.34 16.55
C ALA A 202 10.86 -0.18 17.44
N ALA A 203 9.70 -0.67 16.99
CA ALA A 203 8.46 -0.58 17.76
C ALA A 203 7.98 -1.89 18.36
N PHE A 204 8.48 -3.02 17.87
CA PHE A 204 8.10 -4.34 18.35
C PHE A 204 9.27 -4.95 19.11
N SER A 205 9.08 -5.19 20.41
CA SER A 205 10.13 -5.73 21.27
C SER A 205 10.55 -7.12 20.79
N SER A 206 11.82 -7.50 21.00
CA SER A 206 12.29 -8.88 20.77
C SER A 206 11.51 -9.92 21.58
N GLN A 207 10.79 -9.46 22.61
CA GLN A 207 9.96 -10.32 23.44
C GLN A 207 8.70 -10.79 22.70
N LEU A 208 8.14 -9.96 21.81
CA LEU A 208 7.01 -10.36 20.96
C LEU A 208 7.36 -11.59 20.13
N THR A 209 8.50 -11.57 19.43
CA THR A 209 8.97 -12.71 18.65
C THR A 209 9.12 -13.96 19.51
N LYS A 210 9.74 -13.86 20.70
CA LYS A 210 9.90 -15.00 21.62
C LYS A 210 8.55 -15.62 22.04
N TYR A 211 7.54 -14.79 22.32
CA TYR A 211 6.20 -15.28 22.64
C TYR A 211 5.53 -15.97 21.45
N LEU A 212 5.72 -15.43 20.23
CA LEU A 212 5.23 -16.07 19.02
C LEU A 212 5.92 -17.42 18.78
N GLU A 213 7.23 -17.53 18.98
CA GLU A 213 7.97 -18.80 18.84
C GLU A 213 7.54 -19.85 19.88
N SER A 214 7.29 -19.43 21.12
CA SER A 214 6.85 -20.34 22.18
C SER A 214 5.36 -20.67 22.13
N GLY A 215 4.58 -20.02 21.27
CA GLY A 215 3.12 -20.14 21.20
C GLY A 215 2.38 -19.47 22.36
N ASP A 216 3.02 -18.54 23.07
CA ASP A 216 2.39 -17.76 24.17
C ASP A 216 1.59 -16.58 23.60
N ILE A 217 0.43 -16.92 23.03
CA ILE A 217 -0.41 -15.98 22.28
C ILE A 217 -0.93 -14.83 23.15
N GLU A 218 -1.24 -15.06 24.43
CA GLU A 218 -1.80 -14.02 25.28
C GLU A 218 -0.77 -12.93 25.62
N ASN A 219 0.48 -13.31 25.93
CA ASN A 219 1.54 -12.33 26.11
C ASN A 219 1.97 -11.69 24.79
N ALA A 220 1.92 -12.41 23.68
CA ALA A 220 2.15 -11.84 22.35
C ALA A 220 1.13 -10.75 22.00
N LYS A 221 -0.17 -10.93 22.33
CA LYS A 221 -1.20 -9.90 22.14
C LYS A 221 -0.85 -8.61 22.89
N VAL A 222 -0.45 -8.72 24.15
CA VAL A 222 -0.09 -7.56 24.97
C VAL A 222 1.11 -6.79 24.41
N GLU A 223 2.17 -7.50 24.00
CA GLU A 223 3.35 -6.84 23.40
C GLU A 223 3.05 -6.24 22.02
N LEU A 224 2.20 -6.90 21.23
CA LEU A 224 1.77 -6.38 19.93
C LEU A 224 0.93 -5.12 20.08
N GLU A 225 -0.03 -5.08 21.02
CA GLU A 225 -0.81 -3.88 21.35
C GLU A 225 0.10 -2.70 21.71
N LYS A 226 1.11 -2.92 22.57
CA LYS A 226 2.09 -1.88 22.92
C LYS A 226 2.84 -1.35 21.70
N GLY A 227 3.28 -2.23 20.80
CA GLY A 227 4.00 -1.84 19.60
C GLY A 227 3.14 -1.05 18.61
N LEU A 228 1.90 -1.48 18.40
CA LEU A 228 0.91 -0.77 17.58
C LEU A 228 0.62 0.63 18.12
N ASP A 229 0.35 0.72 19.43
CA ASP A 229 0.07 1.99 20.11
C ASP A 229 1.30 2.90 20.11
N SER A 230 2.50 2.35 20.24
CA SER A 230 3.75 3.11 20.18
C SER A 230 3.99 3.72 18.80
N LEU A 231 3.77 2.96 17.74
CA LEU A 231 3.84 3.47 16.38
C LEU A 231 2.80 4.60 16.18
N ALA A 232 1.58 4.46 16.72
CA ALA A 232 0.50 5.42 16.50
C ALA A 232 0.76 6.75 17.22
N ASN A 233 1.74 6.77 18.14
CA ASN A 233 2.09 7.95 18.93
C ASN A 233 3.59 8.31 18.77
N SER A 234 4.16 8.05 17.58
CA SER A 234 5.62 8.00 17.32
C SER A 234 6.40 9.33 17.40
N THR A 235 5.86 10.39 18.01
CA THR A 235 6.55 11.68 18.22
C THR A 235 7.96 11.52 18.85
N TYR A 236 8.28 10.37 19.44
CA TYR A 236 9.53 10.08 20.15
C TYR A 236 10.36 8.87 19.64
N LEU A 237 10.05 8.27 18.48
CA LEU A 237 10.76 7.07 17.97
C LEU A 237 11.84 7.38 16.92
N SER A 238 12.89 8.15 17.28
CA SER A 238 14.14 8.30 16.50
C SER A 238 14.00 8.55 14.97
N SER A 239 15.06 8.33 14.17
CA SER A 239 15.24 8.83 12.79
C SER A 239 14.41 8.14 11.69
N THR A 240 13.42 7.31 12.02
CA THR A 240 12.63 6.54 11.04
C THR A 240 11.13 6.60 11.36
N SER A 241 10.62 7.79 11.69
CA SER A 241 9.22 7.98 12.09
C SER A 241 8.31 8.22 10.88
N THR A 242 7.30 7.36 10.72
CA THR A 242 6.10 7.68 9.93
C THR A 242 5.17 8.46 10.84
N VAL A 243 5.34 9.79 10.89
CA VAL A 243 4.43 10.68 11.63
C VAL A 243 3.02 10.46 11.10
N ILE A 244 2.05 10.22 11.98
CA ILE A 244 0.62 10.30 11.65
C ILE A 244 0.09 11.64 12.14
N TYR A 245 -0.91 12.20 11.45
CA TYR A 245 -1.58 13.41 11.93
C TYR A 245 -2.09 13.16 13.35
N GLU A 246 -1.96 14.14 14.26
CA GLU A 246 -2.46 14.02 15.64
C GLU A 246 -3.90 13.51 15.69
N LYS A 247 -4.69 14.01 14.75
CA LYS A 247 -6.10 13.71 14.53
C LYS A 247 -6.40 12.26 14.16
N TYR A 248 -5.38 11.52 13.75
CA TYR A 248 -5.45 10.10 13.40
C TYR A 248 -4.93 9.17 14.49
N ARG A 249 -4.48 9.69 15.63
CA ARG A 249 -4.02 8.84 16.73
C ARG A 249 -5.07 7.85 17.18
N PHE A 250 -4.65 6.60 17.35
CA PHE A 250 -5.51 5.52 17.79
C PHE A 250 -4.80 4.64 18.82
N THR A 251 -5.60 3.90 19.57
CA THR A 251 -5.17 2.74 20.36
C THR A 251 -5.69 1.46 19.74
N SER A 252 -5.03 0.35 20.01
CA SER A 252 -5.28 -0.94 19.38
C SER A 252 -5.69 -1.99 20.41
N LYS A 253 -6.66 -2.82 20.05
CA LYS A 253 -6.99 -4.06 20.74
C LYS A 253 -6.79 -5.24 19.82
N VAL A 254 -5.83 -6.10 20.13
CA VAL A 254 -5.60 -7.35 19.40
C VAL A 254 -6.58 -8.39 19.93
N LYS A 255 -7.37 -8.96 19.02
CA LYS A 255 -8.39 -9.97 19.31
C LYS A 255 -7.82 -11.37 19.17
N ASP A 256 -7.10 -11.62 18.08
CA ASP A 256 -6.53 -12.94 17.79
C ASP A 256 -5.17 -12.85 17.09
N ILE A 257 -4.33 -13.86 17.33
CA ILE A 257 -3.07 -14.08 16.64
C ILE A 257 -3.00 -15.55 16.25
N LYS A 258 -2.96 -15.82 14.94
CA LYS A 258 -2.83 -17.16 14.38
C LYS A 258 -1.49 -17.29 13.67
N ILE A 259 -0.58 -18.07 14.23
CA ILE A 259 0.72 -18.35 13.62
C ILE A 259 0.50 -19.07 12.30
N MET A 260 1.15 -18.56 11.25
CA MET A 260 1.03 -19.08 9.90
C MET A 260 2.19 -20.04 9.60
N PRO A 261 1.90 -21.22 9.03
CA PRO A 261 2.94 -22.10 8.51
C PRO A 261 3.79 -21.35 7.49
N ASN A 262 5.10 -21.34 7.69
CA ASN A 262 6.05 -20.71 6.77
C ASN A 262 7.43 -21.35 6.93
N GLU A 263 8.24 -21.28 5.88
CA GLU A 263 9.63 -21.77 5.85
C GLU A 263 10.66 -20.63 5.88
N ALA A 264 10.24 -19.39 6.15
CA ALA A 264 11.13 -18.24 6.11
C ALA A 264 12.10 -18.26 7.30
N GLU A 265 13.40 -18.14 7.03
CA GLU A 265 14.42 -18.12 8.08
C GLU A 265 14.28 -16.85 8.94
N LYS A 266 14.10 -15.70 8.31
CA LYS A 266 14.14 -14.38 8.96
C LYS A 266 12.85 -13.99 9.69
N TYR A 267 11.71 -14.60 9.34
CA TYR A 267 10.40 -14.11 9.76
C TYR A 267 9.54 -15.20 10.38
N ILE A 268 8.72 -14.83 11.35
CA ILE A 268 7.55 -15.57 11.78
C ILE A 268 6.36 -14.85 11.20
N PHE A 269 5.57 -15.55 10.40
CA PHE A 269 4.32 -14.99 9.90
C PHE A 269 3.16 -15.35 10.83
N ALA A 270 2.32 -14.38 11.13
CA ALA A 270 1.07 -14.60 11.85
C ALA A 270 -0.06 -13.75 11.27
N GLU A 271 -1.26 -14.31 11.20
CA GLU A 271 -2.48 -13.54 10.96
C GLU A 271 -2.89 -12.88 12.28
N VAL A 272 -3.05 -11.56 12.26
CA VAL A 272 -3.41 -10.74 13.41
C VAL A 272 -4.74 -10.08 13.13
N THR A 273 -5.69 -10.23 14.05
CA THR A 273 -6.97 -9.53 14.00
C THR A 273 -7.16 -8.64 15.22
N GLY A 274 -7.88 -7.53 15.06
CA GLY A 274 -8.09 -6.57 16.12
C GLY A 274 -9.00 -5.41 15.75
N GLU A 275 -8.90 -4.35 16.54
CA GLU A 275 -9.65 -3.10 16.38
C GLU A 275 -8.79 -1.91 16.81
N ALA A 276 -8.72 -0.89 15.97
CA ALA A 276 -8.18 0.41 16.29
C ALA A 276 -9.32 1.34 16.71
N THR A 277 -9.10 2.15 17.75
CA THR A 277 -10.06 3.13 18.27
C THR A 277 -9.40 4.50 18.31
N LEU A 278 -10.05 5.51 17.72
CA LEU A 278 -9.51 6.87 17.70
C LEU A 278 -9.40 7.44 19.11
N VAL A 279 -8.26 8.05 19.44
CA VAL A 279 -8.02 8.62 20.78
C VAL A 279 -9.00 9.76 21.06
N GLU A 280 -9.14 10.70 20.12
CA GLU A 280 -10.02 11.88 20.29
C GLU A 280 -11.52 11.54 20.27
N ASN A 281 -11.91 10.38 19.73
CA ASN A 281 -13.31 9.96 19.67
C ASN A 281 -13.45 8.43 19.74
N GLN A 282 -13.79 7.93 20.93
CA GLN A 282 -13.90 6.49 21.22
C GLN A 282 -15.05 5.78 20.46
N ASN A 283 -15.94 6.54 19.82
CA ASN A 283 -16.96 5.98 18.92
C ASN A 283 -16.42 5.68 17.51
N VAL A 284 -15.27 6.27 17.17
CA VAL A 284 -14.61 6.06 15.87
C VAL A 284 -13.69 4.87 15.95
N LYS A 285 -14.02 3.82 15.18
CA LYS A 285 -13.37 2.50 15.26
C LYS A 285 -13.14 1.92 13.88
N SER A 286 -12.04 1.17 13.75
CA SER A 286 -11.71 0.39 12.57
C SER A 286 -11.32 -1.02 12.98
N LYS A 287 -11.97 -2.04 12.41
CA LYS A 287 -11.52 -3.43 12.55
C LYS A 287 -10.33 -3.67 11.65
N PHE A 288 -9.46 -4.58 12.03
CA PHE A 288 -8.26 -4.86 11.26
C PHE A 288 -7.97 -6.39 11.28
N SER A 289 -7.69 -7.02 10.13
CA SER A 289 -7.14 -8.37 9.93
C SER A 289 -6.03 -8.43 8.85
N ALA A 290 -4.81 -8.86 9.19
CA ALA A 290 -3.69 -8.96 8.24
C ALA A 290 -2.71 -10.06 8.61
N ASN A 291 -1.92 -10.50 7.63
CA ASN A 291 -0.70 -11.24 7.90
C ASN A 291 0.46 -10.31 8.19
N TRP A 292 1.20 -10.64 9.22
CA TRP A 292 2.35 -9.90 9.72
C TRP A 292 3.59 -10.78 9.68
N GLY A 293 4.70 -10.28 9.15
CA GLY A 293 6.02 -10.86 9.29
C GLY A 293 6.78 -10.20 10.45
N PHE A 294 7.00 -10.95 11.52
CA PHE A 294 7.81 -10.56 12.67
C PHE A 294 9.22 -11.09 12.48
N TYR A 295 10.22 -10.22 12.54
CA TYR A 295 11.60 -10.67 12.38
C TYR A 295 12.06 -11.46 13.61
N LYS A 296 12.80 -12.55 13.37
CA LYS A 296 13.32 -13.45 14.40
C LYS A 296 14.50 -12.87 15.20
#